data_AF-A0A7K4S3G9-F1
#
_entry.id   AF-A0A7K4S3G9-F1
#
_cell.length_a   1.000
_cell.length_b   1.000
_cell.length_c   1.000
_cell.angle_alpha   90.00
_cell.angle_beta   90.00
_cell.angle_gamma   90.00
#
_symmetry.space_group_name_H-M   'P 1'
#
loop_
_entity.id
_entity.type
_entity.pdbx_description
1 polymer ?
#
loop_
_entity_poly.entity_id
_entity_poly.type
_entity_poly.pdbx_seq_one_letter_code
_entity_poly.pdbx_strand_id
1 'polypeptide(L)'
;GLVVTQLDIQPGECIKVKGKILSDAKGFAVNVGKDSSNLMLHFNPRFDCHGDVNTIVCNSKQDGVWGEEDRKADFPFQHGDKTEVSL
;
A
#
# COMPACT_ATOMS: atom_id res chain seq x y z
N GLY A 1 -0.09 10.62 -6.05
CA GLY A 1 -0.40 9.52 -6.98
C GLY A 1 -1.84 9.64 -7.46
N LEU A 2 -2.38 8.60 -8.09
CA LEU A 2 -3.79 8.51 -8.44
C LEU A 2 -4.66 8.49 -7.16
N VAL A 3 -5.79 9.17 -7.18
CA VAL A 3 -6.77 9.17 -6.08
C VAL A 3 -8.15 8.88 -6.66
N VAL A 4 -8.86 7.93 -6.06
CA VAL A 4 -10.26 7.61 -6.37
C VAL A 4 -11.06 7.86 -5.10
N THR A 5 -12.14 8.64 -5.20
CA THR A 5 -13.00 9.02 -4.08
C THR A 5 -14.45 8.67 -4.40
N GLN A 6 -15.32 8.75 -3.39
CA GLN A 6 -16.75 8.41 -3.52
C GLN A 6 -16.99 6.95 -3.94
N LEU A 7 -16.12 6.05 -3.49
CA LEU A 7 -16.36 4.61 -3.55
C LEU A 7 -17.12 4.19 -2.29
N ASP A 8 -18.22 3.47 -2.48
CA ASP A 8 -18.92 2.75 -1.43
C ASP A 8 -18.52 1.28 -1.53
N ILE A 9 -17.82 0.78 -0.51
CA ILE A 9 -17.24 -0.56 -0.51
C ILE A 9 -17.75 -1.28 0.73
N GLN A 10 -18.42 -2.40 0.52
CA GLN A 10 -19.05 -3.18 1.56
C GLN A 10 -18.19 -4.38 1.97
N PRO A 11 -18.34 -4.89 3.20
CA PRO A 11 -17.67 -6.11 3.61
C PRO A 11 -17.94 -7.27 2.64
N GLY A 12 -16.88 -7.92 2.17
CA GLY A 12 -16.95 -9.00 1.18
C GLY A 12 -16.68 -8.55 -0.27
N GLU A 13 -16.62 -7.25 -0.53
CA GLU A 13 -16.16 -6.71 -1.81
C GLU A 13 -14.63 -6.56 -1.84
N CYS A 14 -14.08 -6.35 -3.04
CA CYS A 14 -12.64 -6.28 -3.26
C CYS A 14 -12.25 -5.11 -4.17
N ILE A 15 -11.13 -4.45 -3.86
CA ILE A 15 -10.48 -3.47 -4.72
C ILE A 15 -9.29 -4.14 -5.41
N LYS A 16 -9.25 -4.08 -6.75
CA LYS A 16 -8.09 -4.53 -7.53
C LYS A 16 -7.34 -3.37 -8.12
N VAL A 17 -6.06 -3.25 -7.78
CA VAL A 17 -5.15 -2.25 -8.32
C VAL A 17 -4.10 -2.93 -9.17
N LYS A 18 -4.02 -2.57 -10.45
CA LYS A 18 -2.97 -3.03 -11.37
C LYS A 18 -2.07 -1.88 -11.77
N GLY A 19 -0.78 -2.11 -11.79
CA GLY A 19 0.19 -1.08 -12.16
C GLY A 19 1.51 -1.65 -12.61
N LYS A 20 2.40 -0.78 -13.08
CA LYS A 20 3.80 -1.10 -13.35
C LYS A 20 4.66 -0.45 -12.29
N ILE A 21 5.52 -1.23 -11.64
CA ILE A 21 6.53 -0.73 -10.72
C ILE A 21 7.65 -0.10 -11.55
N LEU A 22 8.03 1.14 -11.23
CA LEU A 22 9.11 1.81 -11.94
C LEU A 22 10.46 1.12 -11.62
N SER A 23 11.37 1.13 -12.59
CA SER A 23 12.65 0.41 -12.47
C SER A 23 13.56 0.94 -11.34
N ASP A 24 13.33 2.16 -10.89
CA ASP A 24 14.09 2.87 -9.86
C ASP A 24 13.25 3.13 -8.58
N ALA A 25 12.05 2.55 -8.48
CA ALA A 25 11.17 2.76 -7.34
C ALA A 25 11.81 2.28 -6.03
N LYS A 26 11.90 3.14 -5.02
CA LYS A 26 12.30 2.72 -3.66
C LYS A 26 11.19 1.99 -2.89
N GLY A 27 9.95 2.14 -3.36
CA GLY A 27 8.76 1.49 -2.84
C GLY A 27 7.53 2.05 -3.52
N PHE A 28 6.36 1.51 -3.19
CA PHE A 28 5.08 2.08 -3.56
C PHE A 28 4.08 1.90 -2.42
N ALA A 29 2.94 2.60 -2.47
CA ALA A 29 1.90 2.44 -1.47
C ALA A 29 0.52 2.40 -2.10
N VAL A 30 -0.35 1.57 -1.52
CA VAL A 30 -1.79 1.59 -1.75
C VAL A 30 -2.46 1.97 -0.42
N ASN A 31 -3.21 3.06 -0.44
CA ASN A 31 -3.88 3.59 0.74
C ASN A 31 -5.39 3.42 0.58
N VAL A 32 -6.03 2.79 1.57
CA VAL A 32 -7.48 2.63 1.64
C VAL A 32 -7.96 3.23 2.95
N GLY A 33 -8.96 4.09 2.85
CA GLY A 33 -9.45 4.85 4.00
C GLY A 33 -10.56 5.81 3.64
N LYS A 34 -11.03 6.51 4.66
CA LYS A 34 -12.05 7.56 4.54
C LYS A 34 -11.47 8.81 3.87
N ASP A 35 -10.24 9.16 4.23
CA ASP A 35 -9.51 10.33 3.75
C ASP A 35 -8.00 10.16 4.01
N SER A 36 -7.18 11.16 3.67
CA SER A 36 -5.71 11.10 3.82
C SER A 36 -5.19 11.06 5.26
N SER A 37 -6.04 11.37 6.23
CA SER A 37 -5.74 11.35 7.67
C SER A 37 -6.27 10.10 8.36
N ASN A 38 -7.24 9.41 7.75
CA ASN A 38 -7.93 8.24 8.28
C ASN A 38 -7.85 7.06 7.30
N LEU A 39 -6.80 6.25 7.46
CA LEU A 39 -6.52 5.06 6.64
C LEU A 39 -6.78 3.79 7.46
N MET A 40 -7.65 2.92 6.94
CA MET A 40 -7.79 1.57 7.48
C MET A 40 -6.58 0.72 7.09
N LEU A 41 -6.01 0.98 5.90
CA LEU A 41 -4.87 0.25 5.37
C LEU A 41 -3.94 1.20 4.61
N HIS A 42 -2.70 1.23 5.04
CA HIS A 42 -1.54 1.69 4.31
C HIS A 42 -0.70 0.46 3.95
N PHE A 43 -0.85 -0.04 2.73
CA PHE A 43 -0.07 -1.15 2.21
C PHE A 43 1.16 -0.59 1.49
N ASN A 44 2.36 -0.81 2.03
CA ASN A 44 3.58 -0.17 1.55
C ASN A 44 4.73 -1.17 1.34
N PRO A 45 4.84 -1.78 0.15
CA PRO A 45 6.03 -2.50 -0.26
C PRO A 45 7.23 -1.55 -0.42
N ARG A 46 8.28 -1.84 0.35
CA ARG A 46 9.55 -1.11 0.40
C ARG A 46 10.63 -1.99 -0.23
N PHE A 47 11.22 -1.54 -1.33
CA PHE A 47 12.37 -2.22 -1.94
C PHE A 47 13.65 -1.92 -1.15
N ASP A 48 13.84 -0.63 -0.83
CA ASP A 48 15.00 -0.13 -0.08
C ASP A 48 14.67 1.28 0.43
N CYS A 49 13.97 1.36 1.56
CA CYS A 49 13.67 2.63 2.22
C CYS A 49 13.42 2.48 3.71
N HIS A 50 13.72 3.53 4.48
CA HIS A 50 13.53 3.58 5.94
C HIS A 50 14.21 2.44 6.73
N GLY A 51 15.28 1.84 6.16
CA GLY A 51 15.98 0.71 6.76
C GLY A 51 15.38 -0.66 6.44
N ASP A 52 14.26 -0.70 5.72
CA ASP A 52 13.65 -1.93 5.22
C ASP A 52 14.16 -2.25 3.81
N VAL A 53 14.45 -3.53 3.54
CA VAL A 53 14.86 -4.04 2.24
C VAL A 53 13.96 -5.19 1.85
N ASN A 54 13.23 -5.05 0.74
CA ASN A 54 12.22 -6.00 0.27
C ASN A 54 11.26 -6.44 1.39
N THR A 55 10.66 -5.46 2.06
CA THR A 55 9.70 -5.67 3.15
C THR A 55 8.37 -5.04 2.78
N ILE A 56 7.27 -5.74 3.00
CA ILE A 56 5.95 -5.13 2.98
C ILE A 56 5.65 -4.60 4.37
N VAL A 57 5.37 -3.31 4.47
CA VAL A 57 4.93 -2.68 5.70
C VAL A 57 3.46 -2.31 5.57
N CYS A 58 2.65 -2.82 6.49
CA CYS A 58 1.24 -2.48 6.63
C CYS A 58 1.05 -1.63 7.88
N ASN A 59 0.21 -0.61 7.81
CA ASN A 59 -0.18 0.17 8.98
C ASN A 59 -1.60 0.72 8.81
N SER A 60 -2.18 1.24 9.89
CA SER A 60 -3.36 2.10 9.89
C SER A 60 -2.97 3.53 10.25
N LYS A 61 -3.87 4.47 9.97
CA LYS A 61 -3.70 5.88 10.33
C LYS A 61 -5.02 6.43 10.82
N GLN A 62 -5.02 7.05 12.00
CA GLN A 62 -6.21 7.64 12.59
C GLN A 62 -5.92 9.07 13.01
N ASP A 63 -6.75 10.02 12.58
CA ASP A 63 -6.62 11.45 12.89
C ASP A 63 -5.21 12.00 12.62
N GLY A 64 -4.57 11.52 11.55
CA GLY A 64 -3.22 11.95 11.18
C GLY A 64 -2.09 11.13 11.80
N VAL A 65 -2.38 10.26 12.78
CA VAL A 65 -1.39 9.51 13.56
C VAL A 65 -1.26 8.07 13.05
N TRP A 66 -0.04 7.63 12.82
CA TRP A 66 0.26 6.25 12.43
C TRP A 66 0.11 5.29 13.61
N GLY A 67 -0.44 4.10 13.34
CA GLY A 67 -0.51 3.00 14.29
C GLY A 67 0.76 2.17 14.36
N GLU A 68 0.64 0.96 14.91
CA GLU A 68 1.70 -0.03 14.94
C GLU A 68 1.90 -0.66 13.55
N GLU A 69 3.15 -0.71 13.11
CA GLU A 69 3.51 -1.29 11.80
C GLU A 69 3.58 -2.83 11.87
N ASP A 70 2.87 -3.49 10.95
CA ASP A 70 3.02 -4.92 10.69
C ASP A 70 3.95 -5.13 9.48
N ARG A 71 4.98 -5.95 9.65
CA ARG A 71 6.03 -6.19 8.63
C ARG A 71 5.95 -7.61 8.13
N LYS A 72 5.90 -7.78 6.80
CA LYS A 72 5.94 -9.09 6.14
C LYS A 72 7.21 -9.21 5.28
N ALA A 73 7.88 -10.36 5.40
CA ALA A 73 9.07 -10.69 4.63
C ALA A 73 8.75 -11.23 3.23
N ASP A 74 7.52 -11.70 3.00
CA ASP A 74 7.07 -12.17 1.69
C ASP A 74 6.93 -10.99 0.73
N PHE A 75 7.85 -10.88 -0.23
CA PHE A 75 7.96 -9.72 -1.12
C PHE A 75 7.91 -10.12 -2.60
N PRO A 76 6.71 -10.32 -3.17
CA PRO A 76 6.53 -10.77 -4.55
C PRO A 76 6.54 -9.61 -5.56
N PHE A 77 7.38 -8.60 -5.36
CA PHE A 77 7.44 -7.41 -6.19
C PHE A 77 8.81 -7.27 -6.85
N GLN A 78 8.83 -6.85 -8.11
CA GLN A 78 10.04 -6.64 -8.89
C GLN A 78 10.02 -5.28 -9.58
N HIS A 79 11.18 -4.61 -9.62
CA HIS A 79 11.37 -3.38 -10.38
C HIS A 79 11.09 -3.58 -11.86
N GLY A 80 10.40 -2.64 -12.48
CA GLY A 80 10.11 -2.69 -13.91
C GLY A 80 8.93 -3.59 -14.30
N ASP A 81 8.40 -4.38 -13.36
CA ASP A 81 7.36 -5.37 -13.64
C ASP A 81 5.95 -4.86 -13.38
N LYS A 82 4.97 -5.55 -13.99
CA LYS A 82 3.56 -5.34 -13.69
C LYS A 82 3.20 -6.09 -12.41
N THR A 83 2.38 -5.46 -11.59
CA THR A 83 1.85 -6.05 -10.36
C THR A 83 0.34 -5.86 -10.29
N GLU A 84 -0.31 -6.74 -9.54
CA GLU A 84 -1.72 -6.67 -9.19
C GLU A 84 -1.83 -6.90 -7.68
N VAL A 85 -2.57 -6.02 -7.01
CA VAL A 85 -2.92 -6.14 -5.59
C VAL A 85 -4.43 -6.22 -5.49
N SER A 86 -4.93 -7.23 -4.81
CA SER A 86 -6.34 -7.38 -4.44
C SER A 86 -6.46 -7.13 -2.94
N LEU A 87 -7.26 -6.15 -2.57
CA LEU A 87 -7.54 -5.72 -1.20
C LEU A 87 -8.99 -6.04 -0.82
#